data_AF-A0A8W8P1G5-F1
#
_entry.id   AF-A0A8W8P1G5-F1
#
_cell.length_a   1.000
_cell.length_b   1.000
_cell.length_c   1.000
_cell.angle_alpha   90.00
_cell.angle_beta   90.00
_cell.angle_gamma   90.00
#
_symmetry.space_group_name_H-M   'P 1'
#
loop_
_entity.id
_entity.type
_entity.pdbx_description
1 polymer ?
#
loop_
_entity_poly.entity_id
_entity_poly.type
_entity_poly.pdbx_seq_one_letter_code
_entity_poly.pdbx_strand_id
1 'polypeptide(L)'
;MNSPEDHETKFFKAEFNAMVNKRHGSLTMTMDEYINLFKFLQYGDKCEIVTLLKSIIQERDRSMNITIEQHLSYMNHPGVRERTSRQREYFMKFADGNDTATREQILQGYERRMGDESTEEHREKINNLPIDSDGKVTYEVFLRNYLLEREQVGVGHSC
;
A
#
# COMPACT_ATOMS: atom_id res chain seq x y z
N MET A 1 2.28 -14.78 20.69
CA MET A 1 2.32 -13.32 20.46
C MET A 1 3.36 -13.10 19.38
N ASN A 2 2.97 -12.60 18.20
CA ASN A 2 3.93 -12.24 17.16
C ASN A 2 4.65 -10.96 17.60
N SER A 3 5.94 -10.81 17.27
CA SER A 3 6.69 -9.60 17.59
C SER A 3 6.09 -8.41 16.82
N PRO A 4 6.07 -7.18 17.37
CA PRO A 4 5.71 -5.98 16.61
C PRO A 4 6.48 -5.84 15.29
N GLU A 5 7.70 -6.34 15.24
CA GLU A 5 8.57 -6.37 14.04
C GLU A 5 8.05 -7.34 12.94
N ASP A 6 7.30 -8.38 13.35
CA ASP A 6 6.67 -9.34 12.42
C ASP A 6 5.46 -8.73 11.72
N HIS A 7 4.70 -7.86 12.39
CA HIS A 7 3.49 -7.24 11.84
C HIS A 7 3.83 -6.24 10.74
N GLU A 8 4.78 -5.34 10.98
CA GLU A 8 5.17 -4.35 9.97
C GLU A 8 5.81 -5.00 8.73
N THR A 9 6.65 -6.01 8.93
CA THR A 9 7.24 -6.74 7.81
C THR A 9 6.16 -7.39 6.94
N LYS A 10 5.07 -7.92 7.53
CA LYS A 10 3.93 -8.43 6.76
C LYS A 10 3.24 -7.32 5.97
N PHE A 11 3.05 -6.14 6.57
CA PHE A 11 2.45 -5.01 5.87
C PHE A 11 3.29 -4.52 4.69
N PHE A 12 4.61 -4.41 4.84
CA PHE A 12 5.49 -4.05 3.73
C PHE A 12 5.45 -5.11 2.61
N LYS A 13 5.43 -6.40 2.95
CA LYS A 13 5.25 -7.47 1.95
C LYS A 13 3.90 -7.36 1.24
N ALA A 14 2.84 -7.03 1.97
CA ALA A 14 1.51 -6.82 1.40
C ALA A 14 1.45 -5.59 0.49
N GLU A 15 2.13 -4.49 0.83
CA GLU A 15 2.28 -3.29 0.00
C GLU A 15 2.97 -3.63 -1.33
N PHE A 16 4.12 -4.29 -1.26
CA PHE A 16 4.83 -4.81 -2.44
C PHE A 16 3.92 -5.68 -3.31
N ASN A 17 3.28 -6.68 -2.70
CA ASN A 17 2.45 -7.65 -3.40
C ASN A 17 1.18 -7.05 -4.01
N ALA A 18 0.62 -6.01 -3.39
CA ALA A 18 -0.55 -5.32 -3.90
C ALA A 18 -0.24 -4.58 -5.21
N MET A 19 0.99 -4.06 -5.34
CA MET A 19 1.46 -3.33 -6.51
C MET A 19 1.96 -4.24 -7.62
N VAL A 20 2.75 -5.27 -7.30
CA VAL A 20 3.34 -6.13 -8.32
C VAL A 20 2.25 -6.76 -9.18
N ASN A 21 2.35 -6.53 -10.49
CA ASN A 21 1.45 -7.15 -11.44
C ASN A 21 1.73 -8.65 -11.59
N LYS A 22 1.19 -9.43 -10.65
CA LYS A 22 1.32 -10.90 -10.62
C LYS A 22 0.66 -11.57 -11.83
N ARG A 23 -0.27 -10.90 -12.54
CA ARG A 23 -0.92 -11.47 -13.74
C ARG A 23 0.07 -11.71 -14.89
N HIS A 24 1.15 -10.95 -14.94
CA HIS A 24 2.23 -11.14 -15.92
C HIS A 24 3.44 -11.90 -15.36
N GLY A 25 3.32 -12.48 -14.16
CA GLY A 25 4.42 -13.19 -13.51
C GLY A 25 5.58 -12.29 -13.08
N SER A 26 5.37 -10.98 -12.99
CA SER A 26 6.39 -10.09 -12.46
C SER A 26 6.66 -10.41 -10.99
N LEU A 27 7.93 -10.37 -10.61
CA LEU A 27 8.41 -10.49 -9.23
C LEU A 27 9.00 -9.17 -8.71
N THR A 28 8.92 -8.11 -9.50
CA THR A 28 9.48 -6.80 -9.21
C THR A 28 8.44 -5.72 -9.47
N MET A 29 8.58 -4.58 -8.79
CA MET A 29 7.83 -3.36 -9.07
C MET A 29 8.64 -2.44 -9.97
N THR A 30 8.01 -1.89 -11.00
CA THR A 30 8.57 -0.77 -11.76
C THR A 30 8.65 0.49 -10.90
N MET A 31 9.44 1.48 -11.33
CA MET A 31 9.49 2.79 -10.70
C MET A 31 8.13 3.49 -10.61
N ASP A 32 7.30 3.37 -11.65
CA ASP A 32 5.96 3.99 -11.66
C ASP A 32 5.03 3.33 -10.64
N GLU A 33 5.05 1.99 -10.54
CA GLU A 33 4.33 1.25 -9.50
C GLU A 33 4.79 1.69 -8.10
N TYR A 34 6.09 1.88 -7.90
CA TYR A 34 6.62 2.34 -6.62
C TYR A 34 6.22 3.77 -6.26
N ILE A 35 6.25 4.68 -7.25
CA ILE A 35 5.79 6.07 -7.07
C ILE A 35 4.32 6.08 -6.67
N ASN A 36 3.49 5.27 -7.33
CA ASN A 36 2.07 5.20 -7.04
C ASN A 36 1.79 4.63 -5.64
N LEU A 37 2.55 3.62 -5.23
CA LEU A 37 2.52 3.12 -3.85
C LEU A 37 2.84 4.25 -2.86
N PHE A 38 3.92 4.99 -3.08
CA PHE A 38 4.37 6.02 -2.14
C PHE A 38 3.42 7.23 -2.07
N LYS A 39 2.80 7.60 -3.19
CA LYS A 39 1.71 8.58 -3.21
C LYS A 39 0.53 8.11 -2.35
N PHE A 40 0.11 6.85 -2.50
CA PHE A 40 -0.99 6.29 -1.72
C PHE A 40 -0.68 6.21 -0.22
N LEU A 41 0.55 5.81 0.11
CA LEU A 41 1.08 5.79 1.47
C LEU A 41 1.28 7.21 2.04
N GLN A 42 0.98 8.24 1.25
CA GLN A 42 1.04 9.66 1.60
C GLN A 42 2.45 10.14 1.95
N TYR A 43 3.47 9.53 1.32
CA TYR A 43 4.84 9.93 1.53
C TYR A 43 5.07 11.38 1.11
N GLY A 44 4.65 11.74 -0.11
CA GLY A 44 4.88 13.05 -0.71
C GLY A 44 4.49 13.07 -2.18
N ASP A 45 4.86 14.16 -2.87
CA ASP A 45 4.64 14.28 -4.31
C ASP A 45 5.64 13.43 -5.15
N LYS A 46 5.43 13.40 -6.47
CA LYS A 46 6.28 12.61 -7.38
C LYS A 46 7.76 13.04 -7.31
N CYS A 47 8.05 14.33 -7.18
CA CYS A 47 9.42 14.85 -7.16
C CYS A 47 10.14 14.47 -5.87
N GLU A 48 9.46 14.56 -4.73
CA GLU A 48 9.97 14.09 -3.43
C GLU A 48 10.28 12.60 -3.47
N ILE A 49 9.36 11.80 -4.01
CA ILE A 49 9.53 10.34 -4.10
C ILE A 49 10.70 10.00 -5.03
N VAL A 50 10.80 10.63 -6.21
CA VAL A 50 11.93 10.41 -7.12
C VAL A 50 13.26 10.83 -6.49
N THR A 51 13.27 11.92 -5.71
CA THR A 51 14.48 12.38 -5.00
C THR A 51 14.92 11.38 -3.94
N LEU A 52 13.97 10.87 -3.15
CA LEU A 52 14.22 9.78 -2.21
C LEU A 52 14.77 8.54 -2.93
N LEU A 53 14.13 8.14 -4.03
CA LEU A 53 14.54 6.95 -4.77
C LEU A 53 15.94 7.13 -5.35
N LYS A 54 16.31 8.31 -5.85
CA LYS A 54 17.69 8.57 -6.31
C LYS A 54 18.72 8.55 -5.17
N SER A 55 18.34 8.93 -3.96
CA SER A 55 19.28 8.91 -2.82
C SER A 55 19.44 7.50 -2.23
N ILE A 56 18.41 6.66 -2.34
CA ILE A 56 18.41 5.29 -1.80
C ILE A 56 18.85 4.24 -2.85
N ILE A 57 18.40 4.38 -4.09
CA ILE A 57 18.82 3.57 -5.24
C ILE A 57 20.13 4.15 -5.76
N GLN A 58 21.26 3.61 -5.29
CA GLN A 58 22.57 4.00 -5.82
C GLN A 58 22.61 3.74 -7.34
N GLU A 59 23.20 4.69 -8.09
CA GLU A 59 23.29 4.77 -9.57
C GLU A 59 23.75 3.48 -10.31
N ARG A 60 24.20 2.45 -9.58
CA ARG A 60 24.69 1.19 -10.15
C ARG A 60 23.60 0.18 -10.46
N ASP A 61 22.39 0.34 -9.91
CA ASP A 61 21.28 -0.53 -10.29
C ASP A 61 20.52 0.06 -11.49
N ARG A 62 20.94 -0.35 -12.70
CA ARG A 62 20.27 0.05 -13.95
C ARG A 62 18.92 -0.63 -14.14
N SER A 63 18.60 -1.62 -13.30
CA SER A 63 17.27 -2.18 -13.23
C SER A 63 16.37 -1.13 -12.62
N MET A 64 15.57 -0.46 -13.46
CA MET A 64 14.47 0.42 -13.04
C MET A 64 13.33 -0.34 -12.32
N ASN A 65 13.62 -1.51 -11.74
CA ASN A 65 12.70 -2.40 -11.07
C ASN A 65 13.21 -2.70 -9.66
N ILE A 66 12.29 -2.68 -8.70
CA ILE A 66 12.50 -2.84 -7.27
C ILE A 66 12.07 -4.24 -6.85
N THR A 67 12.96 -5.00 -6.21
CA THR A 67 12.66 -6.33 -5.65
C THR A 67 11.99 -6.22 -4.27
N ILE A 68 11.48 -7.34 -3.76
CA ILE A 68 10.88 -7.37 -2.43
C ILE A 68 11.92 -7.09 -1.34
N GLU A 69 13.15 -7.58 -1.48
CA GLU A 69 14.24 -7.32 -0.54
C GLU A 69 14.61 -5.83 -0.52
N GLN A 70 14.68 -5.19 -1.70
CA GLN A 70 14.91 -3.75 -1.82
C GLN A 70 13.78 -2.95 -1.18
N HIS A 71 12.52 -3.28 -1.48
CA HIS A 71 11.38 -2.61 -0.87
C HIS A 71 11.41 -2.74 0.67
N LEU A 72 11.64 -3.94 1.21
CA LEU A 72 11.77 -4.16 2.65
C LEU A 72 12.93 -3.35 3.26
N SER A 73 14.07 -3.27 2.58
CA SER A 73 15.19 -2.44 3.02
C SER A 73 14.81 -0.96 3.07
N TYR A 74 14.12 -0.45 2.04
CA TYR A 74 13.74 0.96 1.94
C TYR A 74 12.68 1.32 2.98
N MET A 75 11.68 0.46 3.19
CA MET A 75 10.64 0.66 4.19
C MET A 75 11.17 0.61 5.63
N ASN A 76 12.31 -0.04 5.87
CA ASN A 76 12.98 -0.04 7.16
C ASN A 76 13.82 1.22 7.43
N HIS A 77 14.06 2.07 6.43
CA HIS A 77 14.72 3.36 6.65
C HIS A 77 13.81 4.26 7.51
N PRO A 78 14.26 4.80 8.67
CA PRO A 78 13.39 5.51 9.60
C PRO A 78 12.55 6.63 8.97
N GLY A 79 13.16 7.47 8.13
CA GLY A 79 12.46 8.56 7.44
C GLY A 79 11.44 8.11 6.38
N VAL A 80 11.53 6.86 5.91
CA VAL A 80 10.53 6.26 5.01
C VAL A 80 9.43 5.58 5.81
N ARG A 81 9.82 4.80 6.82
CA ARG A 81 8.92 4.07 7.72
C ARG A 81 7.87 4.99 8.35
N GLU A 82 8.32 6.10 8.93
CA GLU A 82 7.48 7.08 9.61
C GLU A 82 6.53 7.78 8.62
N ARG A 83 7.04 8.25 7.49
CA ARG A 83 6.24 8.98 6.49
C ARG A 83 5.22 8.12 5.75
N THR A 84 5.35 6.80 5.78
CA THR A 84 4.43 5.86 5.10
C THR A 84 3.50 5.10 6.06
N SER A 85 3.59 5.31 7.38
CA SER A 85 2.88 4.48 8.39
C SER A 85 1.37 4.65 8.37
N ARG A 86 0.89 5.80 7.93
CA ARG A 86 -0.48 6.25 8.14
C ARG A 86 -1.53 5.26 7.63
N GLN A 87 -1.34 4.67 6.46
CA GLN A 87 -2.30 3.71 5.89
C GLN A 87 -2.32 2.39 6.68
N ARG A 88 -1.16 1.91 7.14
CA ARG A 88 -1.05 0.73 8.01
C ARG A 88 -1.76 0.96 9.34
N GLU A 89 -1.54 2.14 9.94
CA GLU A 89 -2.20 2.52 11.20
C GLU A 89 -3.73 2.58 11.06
N TYR A 90 -4.24 3.09 9.94
CA TYR A 90 -5.68 3.08 9.68
C TYR A 90 -6.23 1.67 9.55
N PHE A 91 -5.60 0.83 8.74
CA PHE A 91 -6.03 -0.55 8.60
C PHE A 91 -6.00 -1.29 9.94
N MET A 92 -4.94 -1.11 10.73
CA MET A 92 -4.84 -1.68 12.08
C MET A 92 -5.95 -1.22 13.02
N LYS A 93 -6.37 0.05 12.94
CA LYS A 93 -7.53 0.55 13.70
C LYS A 93 -8.84 -0.09 13.26
N PHE A 94 -8.98 -0.40 11.96
CA PHE A 94 -10.16 -1.08 11.44
C PHE A 94 -10.17 -2.56 11.87
N ALA A 95 -8.99 -3.18 11.86
CA ALA A 95 -8.77 -4.59 12.16
C ALA A 95 -8.70 -4.92 13.66
N ASP A 96 -8.99 -3.98 14.56
CA ASP A 96 -8.82 -4.11 16.01
C ASP A 96 -7.42 -4.61 16.41
N GLY A 97 -6.39 -4.12 15.71
CA GLY A 97 -4.99 -4.47 15.94
C GLY A 97 -4.52 -5.78 15.28
N ASN A 98 -5.31 -6.36 14.37
CA ASN A 98 -4.96 -7.59 13.65
C ASN A 98 -4.43 -7.32 12.23
N ASP A 99 -3.81 -8.34 11.62
CA ASP A 99 -3.32 -8.29 10.23
C ASP A 99 -4.44 -8.45 9.18
N THR A 100 -5.67 -8.77 9.61
CA THR A 100 -6.84 -8.97 8.76
C THR A 100 -8.09 -8.39 9.43
N ALA A 101 -9.09 -7.99 8.63
CA ALA A 101 -10.33 -7.36 9.11
C ALA A 101 -11.55 -7.96 8.39
N THR A 102 -12.74 -7.96 9.00
CA THR A 102 -13.98 -8.21 8.26
C THR A 102 -14.31 -7.02 7.35
N ARG A 103 -15.16 -7.24 6.34
CA ARG A 103 -15.70 -6.14 5.54
C ARG A 103 -16.43 -5.09 6.39
N GLU A 104 -17.17 -5.55 7.40
CA GLU A 104 -17.87 -4.69 8.36
C GLU A 104 -16.90 -3.79 9.15
N GLN A 105 -15.79 -4.36 9.64
CA GLN A 105 -14.73 -3.63 10.33
C GLN A 105 -14.12 -2.55 9.43
N ILE A 106 -13.82 -2.90 8.17
CA ILE A 106 -13.29 -1.95 7.18
C ILE A 106 -14.32 -0.86 6.88
N LEU A 107 -15.59 -1.22 6.71
CA LEU A 107 -16.68 -0.29 6.39
C LEU A 107 -16.88 0.75 7.50
N GLN A 108 -17.04 0.30 8.75
CA GLN A 108 -17.19 1.19 9.90
C GLN A 108 -15.97 2.10 10.08
N GLY A 109 -14.76 1.54 9.91
CA GLY A 109 -13.53 2.30 9.96
C GLY A 109 -13.42 3.38 8.87
N TYR A 110 -13.82 3.01 7.66
CA TYR A 110 -13.86 3.89 6.50
C TYR A 110 -14.87 5.03 6.69
N GLU A 111 -16.09 4.72 7.11
CA GLU A 111 -17.14 5.71 7.37
C GLU A 111 -16.74 6.71 8.45
N ARG A 112 -16.12 6.24 9.55
CA ARG A 112 -15.58 7.13 10.59
C ARG A 112 -14.48 8.06 10.06
N ARG A 113 -13.72 7.62 9.06
CA ARG A 113 -12.62 8.39 8.48
C ARG A 113 -13.10 9.42 7.46
N MET A 114 -14.02 9.02 6.58
CA MET A 114 -14.51 9.85 5.47
C MET A 114 -15.69 10.75 5.90
N GLY A 115 -16.42 10.38 6.94
CA GLY A 115 -17.62 11.10 7.36
C GLY A 115 -18.60 11.24 6.20
N ASP A 116 -18.96 12.48 5.91
CA ASP A 116 -19.91 12.83 4.83
C ASP A 116 -19.39 12.53 3.42
N GLU A 117 -18.09 12.29 3.24
CA GLU A 117 -17.49 11.88 1.96
C GLU A 117 -17.63 10.38 1.67
N SER A 118 -18.20 9.61 2.60
CA SER A 118 -18.51 8.19 2.38
C SER A 118 -19.66 8.03 1.38
N THR A 119 -19.32 7.69 0.14
CA THR A 119 -20.30 7.46 -0.94
C THR A 119 -20.77 6.01 -0.95
N GLU A 120 -21.95 5.76 -1.54
CA GLU A 120 -22.47 4.40 -1.73
C GLU A 120 -21.52 3.54 -2.56
N GLU A 121 -20.92 4.12 -3.60
CA GLU A 121 -19.93 3.46 -4.43
C GLU A 121 -18.74 2.93 -3.62
N HIS A 122 -18.24 3.72 -2.64
CA HIS A 122 -17.16 3.26 -1.76
C HIS A 122 -17.60 2.11 -0.85
N ARG A 123 -18.84 2.16 -0.34
CA ARG A 123 -19.41 1.09 0.50
C ARG A 123 -19.58 -0.21 -0.28
N GLU A 124 -20.11 -0.13 -1.50
CA GLU A 124 -20.26 -1.29 -2.39
C GLU A 124 -18.91 -1.93 -2.69
N LYS A 125 -17.86 -1.13 -2.94
CA LYS A 125 -16.50 -1.65 -3.15
C LYS A 125 -15.98 -2.41 -1.94
N ILE A 126 -16.15 -1.87 -0.74
CA ILE A 126 -15.75 -2.55 0.50
C ILE A 126 -16.53 -3.85 0.69
N ASN A 127 -17.84 -3.83 0.45
CA ASN A 127 -18.71 -5.00 0.58
C ASN A 127 -18.37 -6.12 -0.41
N ASN A 128 -17.72 -5.80 -1.53
CA ASN A 128 -17.30 -6.74 -2.56
C ASN A 128 -15.84 -7.18 -2.44
N LEU A 129 -15.08 -6.71 -1.43
CA LEU A 129 -13.68 -7.09 -1.25
C LEU A 129 -13.54 -8.62 -1.09
N PRO A 130 -12.63 -9.28 -1.83
CA PRO A 130 -12.36 -10.70 -1.63
C PRO A 130 -12.07 -11.04 -0.16
N ILE A 131 -12.64 -12.14 0.33
CA ILE A 131 -12.41 -12.65 1.68
C ILE A 131 -11.68 -14.00 1.62
N ASP A 132 -10.91 -14.30 2.65
CA ASP A 132 -10.31 -15.61 2.87
C ASP A 132 -11.33 -16.63 3.45
N SER A 133 -10.85 -17.83 3.78
CA SER A 133 -11.67 -18.90 4.37
C SER A 133 -12.28 -18.55 5.72
N ASP A 134 -11.73 -17.57 6.43
CA ASP A 134 -12.17 -17.13 7.75
C ASP A 134 -13.11 -15.91 7.65
N GLY A 135 -13.49 -15.51 6.43
CA GLY A 135 -14.35 -14.36 6.18
C GLY A 135 -13.65 -13.02 6.39
N LYS A 136 -12.32 -13.00 6.33
CA LYS A 136 -11.50 -11.81 6.55
C LYS A 136 -10.87 -11.30 5.26
N VAL A 137 -10.65 -10.00 5.22
CA VAL A 137 -9.94 -9.26 4.18
C VAL A 137 -8.52 -9.00 4.69
N THR A 138 -7.53 -9.37 3.90
CA THR A 138 -6.13 -9.07 4.21
C THR A 138 -5.77 -7.64 3.80
N TYR A 139 -4.71 -7.08 4.39
CA TYR A 139 -4.22 -5.77 3.96
C TYR A 139 -3.82 -5.73 2.49
N GLU A 140 -3.24 -6.80 1.93
CA GLU A 140 -2.93 -6.89 0.49
C GLU A 140 -4.21 -6.74 -0.36
N VAL A 141 -5.31 -7.38 0.04
CA VAL A 141 -6.59 -7.28 -0.69
C VAL A 141 -7.19 -5.90 -0.56
N PHE A 142 -7.21 -5.35 0.67
CA PHE A 142 -7.67 -3.98 0.91
C PHE A 142 -6.90 -3.00 0.04
N LEU A 143 -5.57 -3.07 0.07
CA LEU A 143 -4.68 -2.30 -0.77
C LEU A 143 -4.99 -2.52 -2.24
N ARG A 144 -4.94 -3.72 -2.80
CA ARG A 144 -5.09 -3.93 -4.26
C ARG A 144 -6.41 -3.37 -4.82
N ASN A 145 -7.50 -3.48 -4.06
CA ASN A 145 -8.81 -3.04 -4.54
C ASN A 145 -9.08 -1.56 -4.22
N TYR A 146 -8.39 -0.98 -3.23
CA TYR A 146 -8.52 0.43 -2.85
C TYR A 146 -7.42 1.34 -3.46
N LEU A 147 -6.21 0.80 -3.73
CA LEU A 147 -5.07 1.42 -4.42
C LEU A 147 -5.39 1.71 -5.90
N LEU A 148 -6.09 0.80 -6.58
CA LEU A 148 -6.00 0.67 -8.04
C LEU A 148 -7.24 1.14 -8.83
N GLU A 149 -8.25 1.74 -8.20
CA GLU A 149 -9.35 2.37 -8.94
C GLU A 149 -9.11 3.84 -9.30
N ARG A 150 -7.91 4.36 -9.05
CA ARG A 150 -7.49 5.65 -9.58
C ARG A 150 -6.07 5.58 -10.16
N GLU A 151 -5.99 5.24 -11.44
CA GLU A 151 -5.18 5.93 -12.47
C GLU A 151 -5.23 5.15 -13.81
N GLN A 152 -6.36 5.25 -14.51
CA GLN A 152 -6.42 5.13 -15.99
C GLN A 152 -6.64 6.50 -16.65
N VAL A 153 -6.25 7.59 -15.97
CA VAL A 153 -6.27 8.93 -16.56
C VAL A 153 -4.86 9.49 -16.43
N GLY A 154 -4.26 9.81 -17.58
CA GLY A 154 -2.94 10.45 -17.68
C GLY A 154 -2.85 11.74 -16.85
N VAL A 155 -1.72 12.42 -16.74
CA VAL A 155 -0.77 12.77 -17.79
C VAL A 155 0.55 13.11 -17.09
N GLY A 156 1.66 12.91 -17.79
CA GLY A 156 2.99 13.21 -17.30
C GLY A 156 3.10 14.59 -16.64
N HIS A 157 3.69 14.58 -15.45
CA HIS A 157 4.54 15.68 -15.00
C HIS A 157 5.94 15.10 -14.85
N SER A 158 6.86 15.66 -15.62
CA SER A 158 8.30 15.51 -15.43
C SER A 158 8.65 16.10 -14.06
N CYS A 159 9.54 15.43 -13.33
CA CYS A 159 10.19 16.00 -12.16
C CYS A 159 11.26 17.01 -12.60
#